data_AF-A0AAN8YHA0-F1
#
_entry.id   AF-A0AAN8YHA0-F1
#
_cell.length_a   1.000
_cell.length_b   1.000
_cell.length_c   1.000
_cell.angle_alpha   90.00
_cell.angle_beta   90.00
_cell.angle_gamma   90.00
#
_symmetry.space_group_name_H-M   'P 1'
#
loop_
_entity.id
_entity.type
_entity.pdbx_description
1 polymer ?
#
loop_
_entity_poly.entity_id
_entity_poly.type
_entity_poly.pdbx_seq_one_letter_code
_entity_poly.pdbx_strand_id
1 'polypeptide(L)'
;MEVTKVLHMNGGMGDASYAKNSLLQQKVILMTKSITDEAISSLYNNLSPRETICIANLGCSSGPNTFLPVSQLIQTIDKEKKQGS
;
A
#
# COMPACT_ATOMS: atom_id res chain seq x y z
N MET A 1 -25.65 -17.99 -2.42
CA MET A 1 -24.19 -17.94 -2.69
C MET A 1 -23.71 -16.56 -2.25
N GLU A 2 -22.74 -16.48 -1.35
CA GLU A 2 -22.21 -15.20 -0.90
C GLU A 2 -21.06 -14.79 -1.84
N VAL A 3 -21.25 -13.73 -2.64
CA VAL A 3 -20.31 -13.35 -3.70
C VAL A 3 -18.93 -13.01 -3.13
N THR A 4 -18.88 -12.40 -1.95
CA THR A 4 -17.64 -12.07 -1.21
C THR A 4 -16.78 -13.29 -0.88
N LYS A 5 -17.38 -14.47 -0.77
CA LYS A 5 -16.65 -15.72 -0.47
C LYS A 5 -16.01 -16.36 -1.70
N VAL A 6 -16.40 -15.95 -2.91
CA VAL A 6 -15.93 -16.56 -4.17
C VAL A 6 -15.24 -15.58 -5.10
N LEU A 7 -15.51 -14.28 -4.97
CA LEU A 7 -14.87 -13.26 -5.77
C LEU A 7 -13.46 -12.99 -5.21
N HIS A 8 -12.45 -13.50 -5.88
CA HIS A 8 -11.05 -13.26 -5.53
C HIS A 8 -10.18 -13.21 -6.79
N MET A 9 -8.98 -12.64 -6.65
CA MET A 9 -7.96 -12.69 -7.68
C MET A 9 -7.36 -14.10 -7.78
N ASN A 10 -6.79 -14.45 -8.93
CA ASN A 10 -6.12 -15.74 -9.11
C ASN A 10 -4.97 -15.89 -8.10
N GLY A 11 -5.11 -16.82 -7.17
CA GLY A 11 -4.09 -17.09 -6.15
C GLY A 11 -2.86 -17.85 -6.69
N GLY A 12 -1.89 -18.05 -5.80
CA GLY A 12 -0.71 -18.87 -6.06
C GLY A 12 0.47 -18.12 -6.71
N MET A 13 1.47 -18.88 -7.14
CA MET A 13 2.73 -18.37 -7.74
C MET A 13 2.97 -18.86 -9.17
N GLY A 14 1.99 -19.54 -9.78
CA GLY A 14 2.06 -20.03 -11.15
C GLY A 14 1.89 -18.92 -12.20
N ASP A 15 2.04 -19.25 -13.47
CA ASP A 15 2.05 -18.26 -14.56
C ASP A 15 0.71 -17.56 -14.79
N ALA A 16 -0.40 -18.18 -14.41
CA ALA A 16 -1.74 -17.57 -14.42
C ALA A 16 -2.10 -16.84 -13.12
N SER A 17 -1.19 -16.80 -12.13
CA SER A 17 -1.43 -16.15 -10.85
C SER A 17 -1.52 -14.63 -10.98
N TYR A 18 -2.30 -14.00 -10.11
CA TYR A 18 -2.37 -12.55 -10.02
C TYR A 18 -1.00 -11.93 -9.75
N ALA A 19 -0.19 -12.56 -8.88
CA ALA A 19 1.14 -12.08 -8.54
C ALA A 19 2.07 -11.86 -9.74
N LYS A 20 1.89 -12.62 -10.84
CA LYS A 20 2.65 -12.50 -12.09
C LYS A 20 1.96 -11.67 -13.18
N ASN A 21 0.67 -11.36 -13.02
CA ASN A 21 -0.16 -10.71 -14.07
C ASN A 21 -0.77 -9.38 -13.63
N SER A 22 -0.28 -8.77 -12.55
CA SER A 22 -0.86 -7.56 -11.95
C SER A 22 -0.08 -6.27 -12.24
N LEU A 23 0.59 -6.19 -13.39
CA LEU A 23 1.41 -5.03 -13.78
C LEU A 23 0.59 -3.74 -13.95
N LEU A 24 -0.65 -3.86 -14.44
CA LEU A 24 -1.53 -2.69 -14.58
C LEU A 24 -1.83 -2.06 -13.20
N GLN A 25 -2.20 -2.89 -12.23
CA GLN A 25 -2.48 -2.44 -10.86
C GLN A 25 -1.22 -1.88 -10.20
N GLN A 26 -0.05 -2.49 -10.46
CA GLN A 26 1.23 -1.97 -10.00
C GLN A 26 1.47 -0.55 -10.52
N LYS A 27 1.25 -0.32 -11.83
CA LYS A 27 1.39 1.00 -12.44
C LYS A 27 0.42 2.01 -11.83
N VAL A 28 -0.82 1.62 -11.56
CA VAL A 28 -1.81 2.49 -10.88
C VAL A 28 -1.32 2.90 -9.49
N ILE A 29 -0.83 1.95 -8.69
CA ILE A 29 -0.26 2.25 -7.35
C ILE A 29 0.87 3.29 -7.46
N LEU A 30 1.77 3.12 -8.44
CA LEU A 30 2.86 4.07 -8.68
C LEU A 30 2.38 5.45 -9.15
N MET A 31 1.35 5.51 -10.00
CA MET A 31 0.77 6.79 -10.45
C MET A 31 0.10 7.55 -9.31
N THR A 32 -0.48 6.85 -8.34
CA THR A 32 -1.12 7.48 -7.16
C THR A 32 -0.14 7.85 -6.05
N LYS A 33 1.14 7.53 -6.19
CA LYS A 33 2.15 7.69 -5.14
C LYS A 33 2.21 9.11 -4.58
N SER A 34 2.16 10.14 -5.43
CA SER A 34 2.24 11.54 -4.98
C SER A 34 1.08 11.90 -4.06
N ILE A 35 -0.13 11.47 -4.40
CA ILE A 35 -1.34 11.71 -3.61
C ILE A 35 -1.23 11.01 -2.24
N THR A 36 -0.74 9.77 -2.22
CA THR A 36 -0.57 9.02 -0.98
C THR A 36 0.55 9.58 -0.11
N ASP A 37 1.64 10.06 -0.72
CA ASP A 37 2.75 10.69 0.00
C ASP A 37 2.31 12.00 0.66
N GLU A 38 1.60 12.86 -0.07
CA GLU A 38 1.09 14.13 0.47
C GLU A 38 0.13 13.88 1.64
N ALA A 39 -0.78 12.92 1.50
CA ALA A 39 -1.73 12.57 2.55
C ALA A 39 -1.04 12.05 3.82
N ILE A 40 -0.03 11.17 3.69
CA ILE A 40 0.65 10.60 4.86
C ILE A 40 1.62 11.60 5.50
N SER A 41 2.30 12.45 4.73
CA SER A 41 3.12 13.54 5.26
C SER A 41 2.26 14.54 6.03
N SER A 42 1.10 14.91 5.49
CA SER A 42 0.13 15.77 6.19
C SER A 42 -0.35 15.12 7.48
N LEU A 43 -0.72 13.83 7.45
CA LEU A 43 -1.11 13.09 8.66
C LEU A 43 0.03 13.12 9.69
N TYR A 44 1.25 12.76 9.30
CA TYR A 44 2.41 12.70 10.20
C TYR A 44 2.68 14.04 10.90
N ASN A 45 2.64 15.15 10.14
CA ASN A 45 2.92 16.49 10.67
C ASN A 45 1.84 17.01 11.63
N ASN A 46 0.65 16.41 11.62
CA ASN A 46 -0.42 16.74 12.57
C ASN A 46 -0.46 15.81 13.79
N LEU A 47 0.38 14.77 13.84
CA LEU A 47 0.45 13.86 14.98
C LEU A 47 1.30 14.43 16.11
N SER A 48 0.92 14.11 17.33
CA SER A 48 1.69 14.41 18.52
C SER A 48 2.92 13.49 18.63
N PRO A 49 4.01 13.99 19.27
CA PRO A 49 5.18 13.15 19.53
C PRO A 49 4.76 11.91 20.34
N ARG A 50 5.09 10.72 19.82
CA ARG A 50 4.81 9.37 20.38
C ARG A 50 3.48 8.71 19.94
N GLU A 51 2.71 9.30 19.04
CA GLU A 51 1.59 8.58 18.43
C GLU A 51 2.06 7.49 17.47
N THR A 52 1.29 6.41 17.40
CA THR A 52 1.56 5.26 16.52
C THR A 52 0.71 5.38 15.25
N ILE A 53 1.35 5.25 14.09
CA ILE A 53 0.65 5.18 12.81
C ILE A 53 0.37 3.71 12.47
N CYS A 54 -0.90 3.38 12.30
CA CYS A 54 -1.35 2.06 11.85
C CYS A 54 -1.71 2.12 10.35
N ILE A 55 -1.13 1.23 9.54
CA ILE A 55 -1.37 1.16 8.10
C ILE A 55 -2.06 -0.16 7.77
N ALA A 56 -3.15 -0.12 7.01
CA ALA A 56 -3.85 -1.29 6.52
C ALA A 56 -4.02 -1.22 4.99
N ASN A 57 -3.75 -2.32 4.30
CA ASN A 57 -3.99 -2.46 2.86
C ASN A 57 -5.26 -3.31 2.62
N LEU A 58 -6.35 -2.65 2.25
CA LEU A 58 -7.65 -3.29 2.05
C LEU A 58 -7.77 -3.83 0.61
N GLY A 59 -8.11 -5.10 0.45
CA GLY A 59 -8.12 -5.75 -0.87
C GLY A 59 -6.70 -6.06 -1.39
N CYS A 60 -5.80 -6.41 -0.48
CA CYS A 60 -4.36 -6.54 -0.74
C CYS A 60 -3.95 -7.63 -1.76
N SER A 61 -4.83 -8.60 -2.03
CA SER A 61 -4.56 -9.73 -2.94
C SER A 61 -3.26 -10.47 -2.56
N SER A 62 -2.62 -11.14 -3.52
CA SER A 62 -1.34 -11.85 -3.36
C SER A 62 -0.25 -11.26 -4.26
N GLY A 63 1.02 -11.46 -3.89
CA GLY A 63 2.17 -11.03 -4.69
C GLY A 63 2.70 -9.63 -4.32
N PRO A 64 3.63 -9.07 -5.10
CA PRO A 64 4.43 -7.91 -4.70
C PRO A 64 3.61 -6.63 -4.49
N ASN A 65 2.46 -6.51 -5.15
CA ASN A 65 1.61 -5.32 -5.06
C ASN A 65 1.01 -5.11 -3.66
N THR A 66 0.91 -6.15 -2.82
CA THR A 66 0.42 -6.00 -1.43
C THR A 66 1.33 -5.12 -0.58
N PHE A 67 2.66 -5.23 -0.78
CA PHE A 67 3.66 -4.58 0.05
C PHE A 67 4.09 -3.21 -0.51
N LEU A 68 3.95 -3.00 -1.82
CA LEU A 68 4.40 -1.78 -2.48
C LEU A 68 3.82 -0.48 -1.87
N PRO A 69 2.49 -0.29 -1.75
CA PRO A 69 1.95 0.96 -1.21
C PRO A 69 2.31 1.14 0.27
N VAL A 70 2.28 0.08 1.08
CA VAL A 70 2.64 0.13 2.50
C VAL A 70 4.11 0.54 2.67
N SER A 71 5.01 -0.03 1.87
CA SER A 71 6.43 0.30 1.91
C SER A 71 6.69 1.76 1.53
N GLN A 72 5.96 2.28 0.54
CA GLN A 72 6.06 3.69 0.14
C GLN A 72 5.62 4.62 1.26
N LEU A 73 4.49 4.33 1.91
CA LEU A 73 4.00 5.11 3.05
C LEU A 73 5.02 5.14 4.21
N ILE A 74 5.58 3.97 4.57
CA ILE A 74 6.61 3.88 5.62
C ILE A 74 7.85 4.70 5.26
N GLN A 75 8.30 4.64 3.99
CA GLN A 75 9.44 5.44 3.53
C GLN A 75 9.17 6.94 3.62
N THR A 76 7.95 7.39 3.31
CA THR A 76 7.57 8.79 3.41
C THR A 76 7.55 9.24 4.88
N ILE A 77 6.97 8.45 5.79
CA ILE A 77 7.02 8.70 7.24
C ILE A 77 8.46 8.81 7.76
N ASP A 78 9.35 7.89 7.35
CA ASP A 78 10.76 7.92 7.76
C ASP A 78 11.49 9.19 7.28
N LYS A 79 11.11 9.71 6.11
CA LYS A 79 11.62 11.00 5.60
C LYS A 79 11.12 12.19 6.40
N GLU A 80 9.84 12.23 6.77
CA GLU A 80 9.29 13.31 7.61
C GLU A 80 9.98 13.32 8.98
N LYS A 81 10.16 12.14 9.59
CA LYS A 81 10.87 11.98 10.86
C LYS A 81 12.30 12.56 10.83
N LYS A 82 13.03 12.34 9.74
CA LYS A 82 14.41 12.85 9.57
C LYS A 82 14.48 14.36 9.30
N GLN A 83 13.42 14.97 8.76
CA GLN A 83 13.36 16.41 8.50
C GLN A 83 13.00 17.23 9.75
N GLY A 84 12.25 16.64 10.68
CA GLY A 84 11.87 17.28 11.96
C GLY A 84 12.81 17.03 13.13
N SER A 85 13.92 16.30 12.94
CA SER A 85 14.98 16.07 13.94
C SER A 85 16.15 17.02 13.72
#